data_AF-A0A418QD22-F1
#
_entry.id   AF-A0A418QD22-F1
#
_cell.length_a   1.000
_cell.length_b   1.000
_cell.length_c   1.000
_cell.angle_alpha   90.00
_cell.angle_beta   90.00
_cell.angle_gamma   90.00
#
_symmetry.space_group_name_H-M   'P 1'
#
loop_
_entity.id
_entity.type
_entity.pdbx_description
1 polymer ?
#
loop_
_entity_poly.entity_id
_entity_poly.type
_entity_poly.pdbx_seq_one_letter_code
_entity_poly.pdbx_strand_id
1 'polypeptide(L)'
;MRAHHRTLLLAGLLTLTPGTAQATAPAGLHPVLATLPGSGGTYLLGGWQDGRWLSDAQTRPRMTTGATYNRLALGTAPTRVQGGRPASLGEPCEVTFEVKFTPAREGLAVLASARLNVQPRPVTALPTRNATYEAAVRDELKRRGLPNPQVTLTRLLRADLDGNGTQEVIIEASRFQNGRDDYPPPVGQPGDYSLLLLRAVVNGRVMTTVLGEHIAPRTPWDPGSSDPMPMATLHRLAGVADLNGDGRMELVLYGAHYEGSGFSVQQWTPAGLKGTPLESGCGV
;
A
#
# COMPACT_ATOMS: atom_id res chain seq x y z
N MET A 1 79.36 -6.17 7.55
CA MET A 1 77.99 -5.71 7.85
C MET A 1 77.13 -6.05 6.64
N ARG A 2 76.25 -7.06 6.73
CA ARG A 2 75.40 -7.52 5.63
C ARG A 2 74.01 -6.91 5.80
N ALA A 3 73.57 -6.15 4.80
CA ALA A 3 72.24 -5.56 4.75
C ALA A 3 71.24 -6.58 4.17
N HIS A 4 70.16 -6.85 4.91
CA HIS A 4 69.03 -7.64 4.44
C HIS A 4 67.99 -6.70 3.83
N HIS A 5 67.69 -6.86 2.54
CA HIS A 5 66.49 -6.29 1.91
C HIS A 5 65.31 -7.22 2.20
N ARG A 6 64.26 -6.69 2.84
CA ARG A 6 62.97 -7.34 3.02
C ARG A 6 62.03 -6.87 1.92
N THR A 7 61.68 -7.77 1.02
CA THR A 7 60.63 -7.58 0.01
C THR A 7 59.26 -7.74 0.68
N LEU A 8 58.46 -6.67 0.68
CA LEU A 8 57.04 -6.70 1.07
C LEU A 8 56.20 -7.11 -0.15
N LEU A 9 55.56 -8.28 -0.08
CA LEU A 9 54.51 -8.70 -1.00
C LEU A 9 53.18 -8.07 -0.54
N LEU A 10 52.66 -7.13 -1.33
CA LEU A 10 51.29 -6.63 -1.20
C LEU A 10 50.34 -7.69 -1.79
N ALA A 11 49.61 -8.40 -0.93
CA ALA A 11 48.47 -9.20 -1.35
C ALA A 11 47.25 -8.27 -1.50
N GLY A 12 46.86 -7.99 -2.75
CA GLY A 12 45.61 -7.28 -3.05
C GLY A 12 44.41 -8.17 -2.74
N LEU A 13 43.65 -7.82 -1.70
CA LEU A 13 42.32 -8.39 -1.48
C LEU A 13 41.37 -7.84 -2.55
N LEU A 14 40.97 -8.70 -3.50
CA LEU A 14 39.77 -8.45 -4.31
C LEU A 14 38.55 -8.54 -3.40
N THR A 15 37.92 -7.41 -3.10
CA THR A 15 36.59 -7.38 -2.51
C THR A 15 35.57 -7.75 -3.59
N LEU A 16 35.16 -9.01 -3.63
CA LEU A 16 33.97 -9.45 -4.36
C LEU A 16 32.76 -8.81 -3.68
N THR A 17 32.23 -7.73 -4.27
CA THR A 17 30.89 -7.24 -3.92
C THR A 17 29.89 -8.30 -4.40
N PRO A 18 29.13 -8.96 -3.52
CA PRO A 18 28.07 -9.85 -3.96
C PRO A 18 27.04 -8.99 -4.68
N GLY A 19 27.00 -9.09 -6.01
CA GLY A 19 25.89 -8.57 -6.79
C GLY A 19 24.65 -9.32 -6.33
N THR A 20 23.72 -8.62 -5.68
CA THR A 20 22.39 -9.15 -5.41
C THR A 20 21.74 -9.39 -6.76
N ALA A 21 21.77 -10.62 -7.24
CA ALA A 21 20.95 -11.03 -8.37
C ALA A 21 19.50 -10.74 -7.97
N GLN A 22 18.92 -9.68 -8.53
CA GLN A 22 17.49 -9.43 -8.38
C GLN A 22 16.79 -10.65 -8.97
N ALA A 23 16.01 -11.33 -8.14
CA ALA A 23 15.13 -12.37 -8.64
C ALA A 23 14.23 -11.72 -9.69
N THR A 24 14.32 -12.16 -10.93
CA THR A 24 13.36 -11.76 -11.96
C THR A 24 12.09 -12.55 -11.74
N ALA A 25 10.94 -11.88 -11.76
CA ALA A 25 9.66 -12.57 -11.78
C ALA A 25 9.64 -13.67 -12.86
N PRO A 26 8.91 -14.78 -12.61
CA PRO A 26 8.64 -15.77 -13.65
C PRO A 26 8.03 -15.09 -14.88
N ALA A 27 8.36 -15.58 -16.08
CA ALA A 27 7.83 -15.02 -17.32
C ALA A 27 6.30 -15.05 -17.38
N GLY A 28 5.73 -14.09 -18.12
CA GLY A 28 4.30 -13.99 -18.36
C GLY A 28 3.58 -12.97 -17.47
N LEU A 29 2.25 -12.99 -17.56
CA LEU A 29 1.36 -12.02 -16.92
C LEU A 29 1.13 -12.36 -15.44
N HIS A 30 1.25 -11.34 -14.59
CA HIS A 30 0.91 -11.38 -13.17
C HIS A 30 -0.12 -10.29 -12.86
N PRO A 31 -1.42 -10.60 -12.92
CA PRO A 31 -2.45 -9.64 -12.58
C PRO A 31 -2.43 -9.31 -11.08
N VAL A 32 -2.75 -8.06 -10.78
CA VAL A 32 -2.89 -7.52 -9.42
C VAL A 32 -4.33 -7.07 -9.23
N LEU A 33 -4.94 -7.52 -8.14
CA LEU A 33 -6.31 -7.20 -7.77
C LEU A 33 -6.39 -6.78 -6.30
N ALA A 34 -7.47 -6.10 -5.92
CA ALA A 34 -7.76 -5.81 -4.53
C ALA A 34 -9.25 -5.97 -4.21
N THR A 35 -9.55 -6.58 -3.08
CA THR A 35 -10.91 -6.74 -2.55
C THR A 35 -11.26 -5.55 -1.69
N LEU A 36 -12.42 -4.95 -1.93
CA LEU A 36 -13.00 -3.90 -1.10
C LEU A 36 -13.22 -4.38 0.35
N PRO A 37 -13.33 -3.45 1.33
CA PRO A 37 -13.74 -3.82 2.68
C PRO A 37 -15.15 -4.43 2.71
N GLY A 38 -15.47 -5.15 3.79
CA GLY A 38 -16.75 -5.86 3.95
C GLY A 38 -17.01 -6.90 2.85
N SER A 39 -18.26 -6.96 2.38
CA SER A 39 -18.71 -7.86 1.30
C SER A 39 -18.49 -7.28 -0.11
N GLY A 40 -17.61 -6.29 -0.26
CA GLY A 40 -17.39 -5.61 -1.54
C GLY A 40 -16.67 -6.48 -2.59
N GLY A 41 -16.76 -6.05 -3.84
CA GLY A 41 -16.16 -6.73 -5.00
C GLY A 41 -14.62 -6.73 -4.98
N THR A 42 -14.03 -7.52 -5.88
CA THR A 42 -12.58 -7.54 -6.10
C THR A 42 -12.21 -6.93 -7.44
N TYR A 43 -11.50 -5.80 -7.42
CA TYR A 43 -11.20 -5.02 -8.62
C TYR A 43 -9.86 -5.42 -9.22
N LEU A 44 -9.82 -5.54 -10.54
CA LEU A 44 -8.57 -5.64 -11.30
C LEU A 44 -7.89 -4.27 -11.32
N LEU A 45 -6.68 -4.18 -10.77
CA LEU A 45 -5.90 -2.93 -10.78
C LEU A 45 -4.99 -2.83 -12.02
N GLY A 46 -4.62 -3.98 -12.59
CA GLY A 46 -3.66 -4.10 -13.69
C GLY A 46 -2.77 -5.30 -13.49
N GLY A 47 -1.50 -5.21 -13.88
CA GLY A 47 -0.57 -6.31 -13.70
C GLY A 47 0.87 -6.00 -14.06
N TRP A 48 1.74 -6.97 -13.83
CA TRP A 48 3.12 -6.97 -14.28
C TRP A 48 3.31 -8.00 -15.39
N GLN A 49 4.08 -7.66 -16.42
CA GLN A 49 4.45 -8.61 -17.45
C GLN A 49 5.81 -8.24 -18.04
N ASP A 50 6.74 -9.21 -18.01
CA ASP A 50 8.00 -9.17 -18.76
C ASP A 50 8.78 -7.84 -18.61
N GLY A 51 8.92 -7.34 -17.38
CA GLY A 51 9.71 -6.14 -17.10
C GLY A 51 8.93 -4.82 -17.10
N ARG A 52 7.61 -4.83 -17.27
CA ARG A 52 6.79 -3.61 -17.25
C ARG A 52 5.46 -3.77 -16.51
N TRP A 53 5.03 -2.67 -15.90
CA TRP A 53 3.67 -2.52 -15.39
C TRP A 53 2.69 -2.32 -16.55
N LEU A 54 1.49 -2.86 -16.37
CA LEU A 54 0.36 -2.77 -17.29
C LEU A 54 -0.84 -2.23 -16.53
N SER A 55 -1.60 -1.33 -17.14
CA SER A 55 -2.91 -0.92 -16.60
C SER A 55 -3.92 -2.08 -16.63
N ASP A 56 -5.06 -1.91 -15.97
CA ASP A 56 -6.22 -2.81 -16.05
C ASP A 56 -6.67 -3.07 -17.50
N ALA A 57 -6.76 -2.02 -18.33
CA ALA A 57 -7.18 -2.09 -19.73
C ALA A 57 -6.21 -2.93 -20.58
N GLN A 58 -4.91 -2.87 -20.27
CA GLN A 58 -3.87 -3.67 -20.92
C GLN A 58 -3.82 -5.11 -20.41
N THR A 59 -4.16 -5.31 -19.13
CA THR A 59 -4.09 -6.60 -18.43
C THR A 59 -5.29 -7.49 -18.75
N ARG A 60 -6.51 -6.93 -18.62
CA ARG A 60 -7.79 -7.63 -18.81
C ARG A 60 -7.87 -8.52 -20.05
N PRO A 61 -7.54 -8.07 -21.28
CA PRO A 61 -7.69 -8.90 -22.48
C PRO A 61 -6.73 -10.10 -22.50
N ARG A 62 -5.73 -10.13 -21.63
CA ARG A 62 -4.72 -11.19 -21.52
C ARG A 62 -4.98 -12.14 -20.36
N MET A 63 -5.99 -11.86 -19.53
CA MET A 63 -6.33 -12.72 -18.40
C MET A 63 -7.09 -13.97 -18.86
N THR A 64 -6.73 -15.10 -18.26
CA THR A 64 -7.40 -16.39 -18.47
C THR A 64 -8.26 -16.76 -17.26
N THR A 65 -9.37 -17.46 -17.50
CA THR A 65 -10.22 -18.00 -16.43
C THR A 65 -9.48 -19.08 -15.63
N GLY A 66 -9.73 -19.16 -14.32
CA GLY A 66 -9.23 -20.24 -13.47
C GLY A 66 -7.79 -20.05 -12.99
N ALA A 67 -7.22 -18.85 -13.17
CA ALA A 67 -5.93 -18.50 -12.61
C ALA A 67 -5.97 -18.54 -11.08
N THR A 68 -4.90 -19.03 -10.46
CA THR A 68 -4.74 -19.09 -9.01
C THR A 68 -4.01 -17.86 -8.51
N TYR A 69 -4.51 -17.29 -7.41
CA TYR A 69 -3.96 -16.10 -6.78
C TYR A 69 -3.64 -16.38 -5.31
N ASN A 70 -2.59 -15.73 -4.81
CA ASN A 70 -2.35 -15.55 -3.38
C ASN A 70 -3.20 -14.36 -2.92
N ARG A 71 -4.14 -14.60 -2.01
CA ARG A 71 -4.89 -13.57 -1.30
C ARG A 71 -4.19 -13.21 0.00
N LEU A 72 -3.91 -11.93 0.16
CA LEU A 72 -3.14 -11.31 1.23
C LEU A 72 -4.06 -10.38 2.01
N ALA A 73 -4.60 -10.86 3.13
CA ALA A 73 -5.23 -10.00 4.11
C ALA A 73 -4.22 -9.65 5.21
N LEU A 74 -4.17 -8.38 5.61
CA LEU A 74 -3.19 -7.87 6.56
C LEU A 74 -3.25 -8.62 7.90
N GLY A 75 -2.10 -9.06 8.40
CA GLY A 75 -1.98 -9.81 9.66
C GLY A 75 -2.37 -11.30 9.56
N THR A 76 -2.67 -11.80 8.36
CA THR A 76 -3.01 -13.22 8.14
C THR A 76 -2.04 -13.87 7.17
N ALA A 77 -1.90 -15.20 7.25
CA ALA A 77 -1.11 -15.95 6.28
C ALA A 77 -1.77 -15.91 4.87
N PRO A 78 -0.98 -15.88 3.79
CA PRO A 78 -1.52 -15.95 2.44
C PRO A 78 -2.38 -17.20 2.23
N THR A 79 -3.52 -17.02 1.54
CA THR A 79 -4.41 -18.13 1.16
C THR A 79 -4.54 -18.20 -0.36
N ARG A 80 -4.82 -19.38 -0.91
CA ARG A 80 -5.03 -19.53 -2.35
C ARG A 80 -6.52 -19.43 -2.72
N VAL A 81 -6.80 -18.73 -3.81
CA VAL A 81 -8.12 -18.62 -4.41
C VAL A 81 -8.03 -18.72 -5.93
N GLN A 82 -9.11 -19.13 -6.59
CA GLN A 82 -9.21 -19.17 -8.05
C GLN A 82 -10.06 -17.99 -8.55
N GLY A 83 -9.53 -17.23 -9.50
CA GLY A 83 -10.21 -16.07 -10.09
C GLY A 83 -10.86 -16.39 -11.43
N GLY A 84 -12.01 -15.76 -11.67
CA GLY A 84 -12.71 -15.76 -12.95
C GLY A 84 -12.13 -14.77 -13.97
N ARG A 85 -12.92 -14.49 -15.02
CA ARG A 85 -12.63 -13.38 -15.94
C ARG A 85 -13.08 -12.06 -15.33
N PRO A 86 -12.38 -10.95 -15.60
CA PRO A 86 -12.88 -9.62 -15.24
C PRO A 86 -14.15 -9.28 -16.03
N ALA A 87 -15.12 -8.69 -15.34
CA ALA A 87 -16.35 -8.16 -15.92
C ALA A 87 -16.52 -6.69 -15.50
N SER A 88 -17.00 -5.85 -16.40
CA SER A 88 -17.33 -4.46 -16.07
C SER A 88 -18.42 -4.44 -15.00
N LEU A 89 -18.34 -3.48 -14.08
CA LEU A 89 -19.41 -3.22 -13.12
C LEU A 89 -20.65 -2.56 -13.76
N GLY A 90 -20.56 -2.10 -15.01
CA GLY A 90 -21.62 -1.31 -15.66
C GLY A 90 -21.69 0.11 -15.10
N GLU A 91 -22.64 0.92 -15.58
CA GLU A 91 -22.82 2.30 -15.14
C GLU A 91 -23.11 2.38 -13.62
N PRO A 92 -22.52 3.36 -12.88
CA PRO A 92 -21.62 4.43 -13.33
C PRO A 92 -20.12 4.05 -13.29
N CYS A 93 -19.82 2.75 -13.19
CA CYS A 93 -18.49 2.19 -12.97
C CYS A 93 -18.00 1.37 -14.19
N GLU A 94 -18.35 1.75 -15.42
CA GLU A 94 -18.17 0.89 -16.60
C GLU A 94 -16.69 0.56 -16.90
N VAL A 95 -15.77 1.41 -16.44
CA VAL A 95 -14.32 1.21 -16.54
C VAL A 95 -13.71 0.49 -15.35
N THR A 96 -14.50 0.12 -14.33
CA THR A 96 -14.07 -0.73 -13.22
C THR A 96 -14.39 -2.18 -13.52
N PHE A 97 -13.41 -3.06 -13.34
CA PHE A 97 -13.56 -4.49 -13.64
C PHE A 97 -13.49 -5.34 -12.38
N GLU A 98 -14.59 -6.04 -12.08
CA GLU A 98 -14.65 -7.00 -11.00
C GLU A 98 -14.21 -8.40 -11.46
N VAL A 99 -13.46 -9.10 -10.60
CA VAL A 99 -13.15 -10.52 -10.73
C VAL A 99 -13.78 -11.28 -9.57
N LYS A 100 -14.60 -12.29 -9.90
CA LYS A 100 -15.19 -13.19 -8.91
C LYS A 100 -14.23 -14.33 -8.55
N PHE A 101 -14.24 -14.73 -7.28
CA PHE A 101 -13.33 -15.74 -6.73
C PHE A 101 -14.04 -16.92 -6.10
N THR A 102 -13.40 -18.09 -6.17
CA THR A 102 -13.80 -19.32 -5.48
C THR A 102 -12.68 -19.82 -4.59
N PRO A 103 -12.92 -20.04 -3.27
CA PRO A 103 -14.12 -19.60 -2.55
C PRO A 103 -14.20 -18.08 -2.46
N ALA A 104 -15.43 -17.54 -2.38
CA ALA A 104 -15.63 -16.13 -2.07
C ALA A 104 -15.11 -15.81 -0.66
N ARG A 105 -14.46 -14.65 -0.51
CA ARG A 105 -13.90 -14.17 0.75
C ARG A 105 -14.16 -12.68 0.90
N GLU A 106 -14.59 -12.30 2.09
CA GLU A 106 -14.85 -10.91 2.44
C GLU A 106 -13.63 -10.24 3.07
N GLY A 107 -13.68 -8.92 3.10
CA GLY A 107 -12.69 -8.07 3.75
C GLY A 107 -11.55 -7.67 2.84
N LEU A 108 -10.98 -6.52 3.19
CA LEU A 108 -9.90 -5.86 2.49
C LEU A 108 -8.69 -6.80 2.30
N ALA A 109 -8.29 -6.99 1.05
CA ALA A 109 -7.16 -7.85 0.71
C ALA A 109 -6.55 -7.49 -0.64
N VAL A 110 -5.29 -7.86 -0.83
CA VAL A 110 -4.59 -7.81 -2.13
C VAL A 110 -4.51 -9.22 -2.69
N LEU A 111 -4.69 -9.35 -4.00
CA LEU A 111 -4.54 -10.62 -4.70
C LEU A 111 -3.52 -10.47 -5.82
N ALA A 112 -2.56 -11.38 -5.84
CA ALA A 112 -1.52 -11.42 -6.85
C ALA A 112 -1.28 -12.85 -7.32
N SER A 113 -0.69 -13.00 -8.51
CA SER A 113 -0.38 -14.28 -9.14
C SER A 113 0.26 -15.27 -8.15
N ALA A 114 -0.29 -16.49 -8.05
CA ALA A 114 0.28 -17.51 -7.15
C ALA A 114 1.66 -18.03 -7.60
N ARG A 115 2.16 -17.56 -8.74
CA ARG A 115 3.51 -17.84 -9.25
C ARG A 115 4.58 -16.95 -8.63
N LEU A 116 4.18 -15.84 -8.02
CA LEU A 116 5.09 -14.91 -7.35
C LEU A 116 5.28 -15.31 -5.89
N ASN A 117 6.49 -15.07 -5.38
CA ASN A 117 6.72 -14.97 -3.94
C ASN A 117 6.27 -13.59 -3.47
N VAL A 118 4.95 -13.42 -3.31
CA VAL A 118 4.33 -12.09 -3.08
C VAL A 118 4.64 -11.48 -1.72
N GLN A 119 5.18 -12.25 -0.78
CA GLN A 119 5.60 -11.75 0.54
C GLN A 119 6.96 -12.37 0.89
N PRO A 120 8.05 -11.92 0.24
CA PRO A 120 9.38 -12.47 0.48
C PRO A 120 9.89 -12.18 1.89
N ARG A 121 9.26 -11.23 2.59
CA ARG A 121 9.56 -10.85 3.97
C ARG A 121 8.27 -10.68 4.77
N PRO A 122 8.31 -10.85 6.11
CA PRO A 122 7.12 -10.76 6.94
C PRO A 122 6.52 -9.35 6.96
N VAL A 123 5.19 -9.30 6.99
CA VAL A 123 4.40 -8.10 7.31
C VAL A 123 3.74 -8.33 8.67
N THR A 124 4.20 -7.63 9.69
CA THR A 124 3.82 -7.90 11.09
C THR A 124 2.95 -6.79 11.65
N ALA A 125 1.81 -7.17 12.24
CA ALA A 125 0.97 -6.23 12.98
C ALA A 125 1.58 -5.85 14.33
N LEU A 126 1.48 -4.57 14.67
CA LEU A 126 1.86 -4.04 15.98
C LEU A 126 0.61 -3.60 16.76
N PRO A 127 0.66 -3.57 18.10
CA PRO A 127 -0.43 -3.04 18.91
C PRO A 127 -0.71 -1.58 18.59
N THR A 128 -1.97 -1.21 18.37
CA THR A 128 -2.39 0.17 18.07
C THR A 128 -2.33 1.12 19.26
N ARG A 129 -2.24 0.59 20.50
CA ARG A 129 -1.86 1.38 21.66
C ARG A 129 -0.33 1.48 21.69
N ASN A 130 0.20 2.56 21.14
CA ASN A 130 1.64 2.73 20.97
C ASN A 130 2.04 4.20 21.08
N ALA A 131 2.59 4.59 22.24
CA ALA A 131 2.91 5.97 22.55
C ALA A 131 3.86 6.64 21.53
N THR A 132 4.80 5.88 20.95
CA THR A 132 5.75 6.39 19.96
C THR A 132 5.06 6.80 18.67
N TYR A 133 4.14 5.97 18.16
CA TYR A 133 3.42 6.27 16.92
C TYR A 133 2.24 7.22 17.15
N GLU A 134 1.62 7.19 18.34
CA GLU A 134 0.64 8.19 18.73
C GLU A 134 1.26 9.60 18.79
N ALA A 135 2.48 9.72 19.31
CA ALA A 135 3.23 10.98 19.31
C ALA A 135 3.56 11.43 17.88
N ALA A 136 4.04 10.52 17.02
CA ALA A 136 4.34 10.85 15.62
C ALA A 136 3.11 11.35 14.85
N VAL A 137 1.96 10.69 15.03
CA VAL A 137 0.70 11.13 14.41
C VAL A 137 0.22 12.45 15.00
N ARG A 138 0.33 12.64 16.32
CA ARG A 138 -0.03 13.91 16.99
C ARG A 138 0.77 15.09 16.42
N ASP A 139 2.07 14.93 16.25
CA ASP A 139 2.95 15.97 15.74
C ASP A 139 2.63 16.28 14.28
N GLU A 140 2.35 15.25 13.48
CA GLU A 140 1.94 15.41 12.09
C GLU A 140 0.58 16.13 11.95
N LEU A 141 -0.41 15.78 12.78
CA LEU A 141 -1.71 16.45 12.81
C LEU A 141 -1.59 17.92 13.23
N LYS A 142 -0.75 18.22 14.23
CA LYS A 142 -0.47 19.60 14.67
C LYS A 142 0.17 20.43 13.55
N ARG A 143 1.18 19.86 12.87
CA ARG A 143 1.85 20.49 11.73
C ARG A 143 0.86 20.84 10.61
N ARG A 144 -0.21 20.05 10.48
CA ARG A 144 -1.28 20.22 9.49
C ARG A 144 -2.44 21.08 9.95
N GLY A 145 -2.30 21.74 11.10
CA GLY A 145 -3.28 22.68 11.58
C GLY A 145 -4.39 22.07 12.42
N LEU A 146 -4.22 20.87 12.97
CA LEU A 146 -5.09 20.33 14.03
C LEU A 146 -4.36 20.42 15.39
N PRO A 147 -4.53 21.51 16.17
CA PRO A 147 -3.67 21.81 17.32
C PRO A 147 -3.86 20.87 18.52
N ASN A 148 -5.08 20.34 18.71
CA ASN A 148 -5.44 19.48 19.85
C ASN A 148 -6.01 18.13 19.36
N PRO A 149 -5.21 17.32 18.65
CA PRO A 149 -5.74 16.11 18.03
C PRO A 149 -6.00 15.01 19.08
N GLN A 150 -7.18 14.40 18.99
CA GLN A 150 -7.45 13.12 19.63
C GLN A 150 -6.96 12.00 18.71
N VAL A 151 -5.78 11.45 19.00
CA VAL A 151 -5.13 10.47 18.15
C VAL A 151 -5.75 9.08 18.36
N THR A 152 -6.16 8.46 17.25
CA THR A 152 -6.68 7.10 17.18
C THR A 152 -5.88 6.37 16.11
N LEU A 153 -4.97 5.49 16.54
CA LEU A 153 -4.29 4.58 15.62
C LEU A 153 -5.23 3.41 15.30
N THR A 154 -5.52 3.21 14.03
CA THR A 154 -6.41 2.14 13.57
C THR A 154 -5.62 0.93 13.07
N ARG A 155 -4.39 1.15 12.59
CA ARG A 155 -3.47 0.07 12.22
C ARG A 155 -2.01 0.48 12.34
N LEU A 156 -1.18 -0.47 12.75
CA LEU A 156 0.27 -0.38 12.68
C LEU A 156 0.84 -1.67 12.10
N LEU A 157 1.67 -1.53 11.07
CA LEU A 157 2.34 -2.65 10.42
C LEU A 157 3.83 -2.36 10.31
N ARG A 158 4.64 -3.40 10.44
CA ARG A 158 6.09 -3.35 10.23
C ARG A 158 6.48 -4.34 9.14
N ALA A 159 7.26 -3.88 8.18
CA ALA A 159 7.76 -4.68 7.07
C ALA A 159 9.10 -4.12 6.58
N ASP A 160 9.98 -4.98 6.07
CA ASP A 160 11.15 -4.55 5.29
C ASP A 160 10.70 -4.41 3.83
N LEU A 161 10.44 -3.19 3.37
CA LEU A 161 9.84 -2.95 2.06
C LEU A 161 10.87 -3.06 0.94
N ASP A 162 12.09 -2.62 1.18
CA ASP A 162 13.11 -2.43 0.16
C ASP A 162 14.17 -3.55 0.12
N GLY A 163 14.10 -4.50 1.05
CA GLY A 163 14.97 -5.67 1.15
C GLY A 163 16.31 -5.40 1.84
N ASN A 164 16.47 -4.28 2.54
CA ASN A 164 17.74 -3.88 3.13
C ASN A 164 17.97 -4.44 4.56
N GLY A 165 17.00 -5.16 5.13
CA GLY A 165 17.06 -5.71 6.49
C GLY A 165 16.60 -4.75 7.59
N THR A 166 16.37 -3.48 7.28
CA THR A 166 15.67 -2.51 8.13
C THR A 166 14.18 -2.63 7.86
N GLN A 167 13.36 -2.34 8.88
CA GLN A 167 11.92 -2.39 8.72
C GLN A 167 11.32 -1.00 8.80
N GLU A 168 10.47 -0.70 7.84
CA GLU A 168 9.58 0.44 7.81
C GLU A 168 8.33 0.15 8.63
N VAL A 169 7.70 1.21 9.13
CA VAL A 169 6.42 1.15 9.85
C VAL A 169 5.37 1.93 9.09
N ILE A 170 4.30 1.25 8.70
CA ILE A 170 3.10 1.85 8.12
C ILE A 170 2.10 2.12 9.26
N ILE A 171 1.60 3.36 9.30
CA ILE A 171 0.75 3.89 10.36
C ILE A 171 -0.56 4.37 9.73
N GLU A 172 -1.67 3.73 10.09
CA GLU A 172 -3.02 4.23 9.83
C GLU A 172 -3.56 4.89 11.10
N ALA A 173 -4.01 6.12 10.97
CA ALA A 173 -4.72 6.84 12.00
C ALA A 173 -5.93 7.55 11.40
N SER A 174 -7.10 7.37 11.99
CA SER A 174 -8.30 8.06 11.54
C SER A 174 -9.27 8.29 12.68
N ARG A 175 -10.01 9.39 12.58
CA ARG A 175 -11.11 9.72 13.47
C ARG A 175 -12.13 10.52 12.68
N PHE A 176 -13.36 10.02 12.64
CA PHE A 176 -14.52 10.71 12.09
C PHE A 176 -15.63 10.70 13.13
N GLN A 177 -16.21 11.85 13.46
CA GLN A 177 -17.25 11.94 14.50
C GLN A 177 -18.50 11.10 14.20
N ASN A 178 -18.79 10.84 12.92
CA ASN A 178 -19.95 10.05 12.47
C ASN A 178 -19.57 8.99 11.41
N GLY A 179 -18.32 8.53 11.40
CA GLY A 179 -17.84 7.55 10.42
C GLY A 179 -18.21 6.11 10.74
N ARG A 180 -18.23 5.26 9.70
CA ARG A 180 -18.14 3.80 9.84
C ARG A 180 -16.68 3.39 9.64
N ASP A 181 -16.30 2.21 10.10
CA ASP A 181 -14.88 1.79 10.10
C ASP A 181 -14.27 1.77 8.68
N ASP A 182 -15.05 1.36 7.68
CA ASP A 182 -14.57 1.16 6.31
C ASP A 182 -14.90 2.29 5.34
N TYR A 183 -15.79 3.23 5.73
CA TYR A 183 -16.21 4.37 4.90
C TYR A 183 -16.40 5.62 5.78
N PRO A 184 -15.84 6.77 5.38
CA PRO A 184 -16.01 8.01 6.13
C PRO A 184 -17.45 8.53 5.98
N PRO A 185 -17.91 9.46 6.85
CA PRO A 185 -19.15 10.18 6.62
C PRO A 185 -19.06 11.00 5.31
N PRO A 186 -20.17 11.49 4.73
CA PRO A 186 -20.08 12.28 3.51
C PRO A 186 -19.24 13.55 3.64
N VAL A 187 -19.34 14.21 4.80
CA VAL A 187 -18.72 15.51 5.09
C VAL A 187 -17.79 15.39 6.29
N GLY A 188 -16.58 15.92 6.18
CA GLY A 188 -15.64 16.01 7.29
C GLY A 188 -16.06 17.08 8.29
N GLN A 189 -16.07 16.74 9.58
CA GLN A 189 -16.36 17.69 10.67
C GLN A 189 -15.06 18.24 11.29
N PRO A 190 -15.08 19.43 11.89
CA PRO A 190 -13.91 19.96 12.57
C PRO A 190 -13.24 18.96 13.52
N GLY A 191 -11.96 18.70 13.28
CA GLY A 191 -11.17 17.74 14.05
C GLY A 191 -11.20 16.30 13.51
N ASP A 192 -11.96 16.03 12.45
CA ASP A 192 -11.88 14.78 11.72
C ASP A 192 -10.59 14.71 10.88
N TYR A 193 -10.05 13.50 10.75
CA TYR A 193 -8.85 13.26 9.94
C TYR A 193 -8.75 11.79 9.50
N SER A 194 -7.93 11.60 8.47
CA SER A 194 -7.36 10.30 8.10
C SER A 194 -5.91 10.52 7.65
N LEU A 195 -4.98 9.79 8.26
CA LEU A 195 -3.57 9.79 7.89
C LEU A 195 -3.12 8.35 7.64
N LEU A 196 -2.48 8.15 6.49
CA LEU A 196 -1.71 6.96 6.20
C LEU A 196 -0.25 7.39 6.01
N LEU A 197 0.60 6.97 6.94
CA LEU A 197 2.01 7.38 7.00
C LEU A 197 2.91 6.15 6.88
N LEU A 198 4.11 6.37 6.34
CA LEU A 198 5.20 5.42 6.37
C LEU A 198 6.38 6.05 7.08
N ARG A 199 6.91 5.36 8.08
CA ARG A 199 8.06 5.78 8.87
C ARG A 199 9.23 4.85 8.62
N ALA A 200 10.38 5.42 8.27
CA ALA A 200 11.60 4.68 7.95
C ALA A 200 12.80 5.30 8.66
N VAL A 201 13.86 4.52 8.87
CA VAL A 201 15.17 5.08 9.27
C VAL A 201 16.06 5.13 8.03
N VAL A 202 16.33 6.33 7.53
CA VAL A 202 17.16 6.57 6.35
C VAL A 202 18.41 7.32 6.80
N ASN A 203 19.59 6.74 6.58
CA ASN A 203 20.88 7.33 6.99
C ASN A 203 20.90 7.78 8.46
N GLY A 204 20.35 6.94 9.35
CA GLY A 204 20.28 7.20 10.79
C GLY A 204 19.24 8.24 11.23
N ARG A 205 18.41 8.76 10.30
CA ARG A 205 17.34 9.71 10.61
C ARG A 205 15.98 9.09 10.38
N VAL A 206 15.05 9.37 11.29
CA VAL A 206 13.66 8.96 11.13
C VAL A 206 12.99 9.87 10.10
N MET A 207 12.55 9.29 8.99
CA MET A 207 11.81 9.96 7.93
C MET A 207 10.35 9.51 7.97
N THR A 208 9.44 10.46 7.78
CA THR A 208 8.01 10.19 7.62
C THR A 208 7.61 10.56 6.20
N THR A 209 7.11 9.58 5.46
CA THR A 209 6.49 9.74 4.14
C THR A 209 4.98 9.71 4.33
N VAL A 210 4.27 10.62 3.69
CA VAL A 210 2.80 10.65 3.72
C VAL A 210 2.29 9.88 2.51
N LEU A 211 1.53 8.81 2.75
CA LEU A 211 0.94 7.98 1.71
C LEU A 211 -0.48 8.42 1.35
N GLY A 212 -1.19 9.00 2.33
CA GLY A 212 -2.53 9.56 2.15
C GLY A 212 -2.89 10.47 3.33
N GLU A 213 -3.63 11.54 3.05
CA GLU A 213 -4.02 12.52 4.04
C GLU A 213 -5.42 13.09 3.81
N HIS A 214 -6.10 13.35 4.92
CA HIS A 214 -7.31 14.15 5.01
C HIS A 214 -7.32 14.84 6.36
N ILE A 215 -7.54 16.16 6.35
CA ILE A 215 -7.78 16.98 7.53
C ILE A 215 -9.03 17.79 7.24
N ALA A 216 -10.08 17.60 8.04
CA ALA A 216 -11.31 18.34 7.85
C ALA A 216 -11.11 19.84 8.18
N PRO A 217 -11.88 20.74 7.53
CA PRO A 217 -11.84 22.16 7.84
C PRO A 217 -12.13 22.45 9.32
N ARG A 218 -11.59 23.56 9.83
CA ARG A 218 -11.78 23.98 11.24
C ARG A 218 -13.20 24.49 11.52
N THR A 219 -13.89 24.95 10.49
CA THR A 219 -15.27 25.44 10.57
C THR A 219 -16.21 24.39 10.01
N PRO A 220 -17.34 24.10 10.67
CA PRO A 220 -18.38 23.25 10.08
C PRO A 220 -18.81 23.80 8.72
N TRP A 221 -19.05 22.89 7.78
CA TRP A 221 -19.59 23.27 6.47
C TRP A 221 -21.07 23.63 6.61
N ASP A 222 -21.46 24.73 5.96
CA ASP A 222 -22.85 25.13 5.79
C ASP A 222 -23.36 24.63 4.43
N PRO A 223 -24.33 23.69 4.38
CA PRO A 223 -24.91 23.20 3.15
C PRO A 223 -25.62 24.28 2.31
N GLY A 224 -25.97 25.43 2.91
CA GLY A 224 -26.52 26.59 2.21
C GLY A 224 -25.48 27.55 1.63
N SER A 225 -24.19 27.33 1.92
CA SER A 225 -23.10 28.15 1.40
C SER A 225 -22.75 27.79 -0.05
N SER A 226 -22.03 28.69 -0.72
CA SER A 226 -21.41 28.42 -2.02
C SER A 226 -20.09 27.63 -1.91
N ASP A 227 -19.64 27.31 -0.69
CA ASP A 227 -18.37 26.63 -0.48
C ASP A 227 -18.50 25.15 -0.88
N PRO A 228 -17.47 24.56 -1.51
CA PRO A 228 -17.50 23.15 -1.87
C PRO A 228 -17.65 22.29 -0.62
N MET A 229 -18.49 21.26 -0.72
CA MET A 229 -18.66 20.28 0.35
C MET A 229 -17.29 19.67 0.71
N PRO A 230 -16.81 19.78 1.96
CA PRO A 230 -15.54 19.20 2.35
C PRO A 230 -15.71 17.70 2.55
N MET A 231 -15.61 16.97 1.44
CA MET A 231 -15.77 15.52 1.41
C MET A 231 -14.76 14.87 2.36
N ALA A 232 -15.26 14.06 3.28
CA ALA A 232 -14.37 13.29 4.13
C ALA A 232 -13.70 12.20 3.29
N THR A 233 -12.38 12.07 3.42
CA THR A 233 -11.61 11.05 2.69
C THR A 233 -10.89 10.15 3.68
N LEU A 234 -11.11 8.86 3.52
CA LEU A 234 -10.44 7.80 4.28
C LEU A 234 -9.28 7.25 3.45
N HIS A 235 -8.12 7.13 4.09
CA HIS A 235 -6.91 6.51 3.53
C HIS A 235 -6.51 5.31 4.38
N ARG A 236 -6.32 4.15 3.75
CA ARG A 236 -5.95 2.90 4.42
C ARG A 236 -4.95 2.10 3.60
N LEU A 237 -4.24 1.19 4.27
CA LEU A 237 -3.46 0.16 3.59
C LEU A 237 -4.36 -1.04 3.30
N ALA A 238 -4.43 -1.44 2.04
CA ALA A 238 -5.09 -2.67 1.62
C ALA A 238 -4.15 -3.89 1.73
N GLY A 239 -2.86 -3.68 1.42
CA GLY A 239 -1.86 -4.74 1.54
C GLY A 239 -0.44 -4.27 1.25
N VAL A 240 0.50 -5.16 1.55
CA VAL A 240 1.93 -5.03 1.25
C VAL A 240 2.38 -6.32 0.59
N ALA A 241 2.91 -6.21 -0.62
CA ALA A 241 3.27 -7.37 -1.43
C ALA A 241 4.32 -7.03 -2.49
N ASP A 242 5.17 -7.99 -2.84
CA ASP A 242 6.01 -7.95 -4.04
C ASP A 242 5.16 -8.34 -5.25
N LEU A 243 4.71 -7.34 -6.00
CA LEU A 243 3.71 -7.48 -7.06
C LEU A 243 4.34 -7.68 -8.45
N ASN A 244 5.65 -7.43 -8.57
CA ASN A 244 6.42 -7.64 -9.80
C ASN A 244 7.51 -8.71 -9.67
N GLY A 245 7.69 -9.30 -8.49
CA GLY A 245 8.68 -10.34 -8.18
C GLY A 245 10.11 -9.85 -8.05
N ASP A 246 10.37 -8.53 -7.95
CA ASP A 246 11.73 -7.96 -7.93
C ASP A 246 12.39 -7.98 -6.54
N GLY A 247 11.67 -8.47 -5.54
CA GLY A 247 12.10 -8.54 -4.15
C GLY A 247 11.77 -7.30 -3.33
N ARG A 248 11.30 -6.20 -3.92
CA ARG A 248 10.78 -5.02 -3.20
C ARG A 248 9.26 -5.17 -3.08
N MET A 249 8.69 -4.73 -1.96
CA MET A 249 7.25 -4.83 -1.73
C MET A 249 6.58 -3.48 -2.00
N GLU A 250 5.58 -3.51 -2.88
CA GLU A 250 4.65 -2.41 -3.13
C GLU A 250 3.60 -2.29 -2.02
N LEU A 251 3.09 -1.08 -1.88
CA LEU A 251 1.99 -0.69 -1.01
C LEU A 251 0.73 -0.57 -1.86
N VAL A 252 -0.30 -1.34 -1.55
CA VAL A 252 -1.63 -1.16 -2.14
C VAL A 252 -2.45 -0.31 -1.18
N LEU A 253 -2.82 0.88 -1.63
CA LEU A 253 -3.55 1.87 -0.86
C LEU A 253 -5.03 1.77 -1.21
N TYR A 254 -5.89 1.94 -0.21
CA TYR A 254 -7.33 2.06 -0.37
C TYR A 254 -7.76 3.47 0.01
N GLY A 255 -8.53 4.10 -0.88
CA GLY A 255 -9.16 5.40 -0.66
C GLY A 255 -10.67 5.28 -0.72
N ALA A 256 -11.37 5.98 0.18
CA ALA A 256 -12.83 6.07 0.13
C ALA A 256 -13.31 7.47 0.51
N HIS A 257 -14.41 7.89 -0.10
CA HIS A 257 -15.11 9.13 0.18
C HIS A 257 -16.60 8.95 -0.19
N TYR A 258 -17.39 10.01 -0.06
CA TYR A 258 -18.79 9.96 -0.46
C TYR A 258 -18.94 9.59 -1.94
N GLU A 259 -19.72 8.54 -2.25
CA GLU A 259 -19.96 8.04 -3.62
C GLU A 259 -18.74 7.47 -4.36
N GLY A 260 -17.57 7.39 -3.71
CA GLY A 260 -16.34 6.98 -4.36
C GLY A 260 -15.44 6.09 -3.51
N SER A 261 -14.87 5.05 -4.11
CA SER A 261 -13.76 4.32 -3.51
C SER A 261 -12.90 3.62 -4.55
N GLY A 262 -11.63 3.42 -4.22
CA GLY A 262 -10.71 2.74 -5.12
C GLY A 262 -9.38 2.41 -4.48
N PHE A 263 -8.51 1.89 -5.32
CA PHE A 263 -7.18 1.44 -4.97
C PHE A 263 -6.14 2.10 -5.87
N SER A 264 -4.95 2.30 -5.32
CA SER A 264 -3.76 2.63 -6.08
C SER A 264 -2.57 1.83 -5.54
N VAL A 265 -1.56 1.60 -6.36
CA VAL A 265 -0.34 0.90 -5.96
C VAL A 265 0.87 1.80 -6.12
N GLN A 266 1.69 1.84 -5.07
CA GLN A 266 2.91 2.64 -5.01
C GLN A 266 4.06 1.82 -4.46
N GLN A 267 5.27 2.11 -4.94
CA GLN A 267 6.50 1.57 -4.40
C GLN A 267 7.19 2.64 -3.55
N TRP A 268 7.63 2.29 -2.34
CA TRP A 268 8.44 3.18 -1.52
C TRP A 268 9.92 2.84 -1.65
N THR A 269 10.76 3.89 -1.66
CA THR A 269 12.21 3.79 -1.54
C THR A 269 12.71 4.87 -0.57
N PRO A 270 13.95 4.78 -0.07
CA PRO A 270 14.57 5.87 0.69
C PRO A 270 14.61 7.23 -0.05
N ALA A 271 14.51 7.23 -1.38
CA ALA A 271 14.45 8.44 -2.20
C ALA A 271 13.02 9.02 -2.34
N GLY A 272 11.99 8.28 -1.94
CA GLY A 272 10.59 8.69 -2.04
C GLY A 272 9.68 7.62 -2.65
N LEU A 273 8.46 8.05 -2.98
CA LEU A 273 7.42 7.22 -3.58
C LEU A 273 7.56 7.19 -5.11
N LYS A 274 7.31 6.02 -5.69
CA LYS A 274 7.20 5.80 -7.13
C LYS A 274 5.82 5.21 -7.43
N GLY A 275 5.04 5.92 -8.25
CA GLY A 275 3.74 5.45 -8.70
C GLY A 275 3.86 4.29 -9.69
N THR A 276 2.81 3.46 -9.73
CA THR A 276 2.57 2.46 -10.78
C THR A 276 1.30 2.85 -11.55
N PRO A 277 1.05 2.30 -12.74
CA PRO A 277 -0.24 2.48 -13.43
C PRO A 277 -1.36 1.59 -12.86
N LEU A 278 -1.15 0.97 -11.69
CA LEU A 278 -2.14 0.09 -11.08
C LEU A 278 -3.09 0.91 -10.21
N GLU A 279 -4.28 1.12 -10.74
CA GLU A 279 -5.36 1.84 -10.08
C GLU A 279 -6.70 1.29 -10.56
N SER A 280 -7.69 1.29 -9.66
CA SER A 280 -9.07 0.95 -10.03
C SER A 280 -10.01 1.41 -8.93
N GLY A 281 -11.18 1.91 -9.31
CA GLY A 281 -12.19 2.38 -8.36
C GLY A 281 -13.41 2.85 -9.09
N CYS A 282 -14.50 3.02 -8.35
CA CYS A 282 -15.70 3.65 -8.86
C CYS A 282 -15.93 4.96 -8.09
N GLY A 283 -16.33 6.02 -8.81
CA GLY A 283 -16.41 7.37 -8.26
C GLY A 283 -15.05 7.93 -7.86
N VAL A 284 -13.99 7.57 -8.58
CA VAL A 284 -12.60 8.02 -8.34
C VAL A 284 -12.12 9.00 -9.41
#